data_AF-D7B107-F1
#
_entry.id   AF-D7B107-F1
#
_cell.length_a   1.000
_cell.length_b   1.000
_cell.length_c   1.000
_cell.angle_alpha   90.00
_cell.angle_beta   90.00
_cell.angle_gamma   90.00
#
_symmetry.space_group_name_H-M   'P 1'
#
loop_
_entity.id
_entity.type
_entity.pdbx_description
1 polymer ?
#
loop_
_entity_poly.entity_id
_entity_poly.type
_entity_poly.pdbx_seq_one_letter_code
_entity_poly.pdbx_strand_id
1 'polypeptide(L)'
;MLVVNLTPHVVTVVDERSRVIRRWPGSTRPARVEAVRVPVGLEVAGVPLVAEERTRADLPEPQEGVWFIVSSVVVSAHPERRDLLVPSDLVRDGSGVVTACRSFVVSGALGRLGLRPRDAEAVP
;
A
#
# COMPACT_ATOMS: atom_id res chain seq x y z
N MET A 1 -15.89 -0.53 -11.61
CA MET A 1 -14.85 -0.88 -10.61
C MET A 1 -15.06 -0.04 -9.38
N LEU A 2 -15.04 -0.66 -8.20
CA LEU A 2 -15.18 -0.03 -6.89
C LEU A 2 -13.81 0.01 -6.21
N VAL A 3 -13.52 1.10 -5.49
CA VAL A 3 -12.28 1.23 -4.71
C VAL A 3 -12.66 1.62 -3.29
N VAL A 4 -12.19 0.86 -2.30
CA VAL A 4 -12.47 1.04 -0.88
C VAL A 4 -11.16 1.33 -0.16
N ASN A 5 -11.12 2.37 0.66
CA ASN A 5 -9.93 2.69 1.44
C ASN A 5 -10.00 2.02 2.80
N LEU A 6 -9.03 1.16 3.11
CA LEU A 6 -8.87 0.48 4.40
C LEU A 6 -7.76 1.12 5.26
N THR A 7 -7.24 2.27 4.86
CA THR A 7 -6.29 3.05 5.67
C THR A 7 -7.03 4.05 6.57
N PRO A 8 -6.44 4.51 7.69
CA PRO A 8 -7.12 5.41 8.61
C PRO A 8 -7.29 6.84 8.07
N HIS A 9 -6.46 7.25 7.10
CA HIS A 9 -6.46 8.62 6.58
C HIS A 9 -7.14 8.70 5.23
N VAL A 10 -7.65 9.89 4.90
CA VAL A 10 -8.16 10.19 3.56
C VAL A 10 -7.01 10.03 2.56
N VAL A 11 -7.24 9.24 1.52
CA VAL A 11 -6.29 9.10 0.41
C VAL A 11 -6.72 10.06 -0.68
N THR A 12 -5.90 11.07 -0.95
CA THR A 12 -6.10 12.04 -2.04
C THR A 12 -5.11 11.72 -3.16
N VAL A 13 -5.62 11.52 -4.38
CA VAL A 13 -4.78 11.37 -5.57
C VAL A 13 -4.80 12.65 -6.37
N VAL A 14 -3.62 13.12 -6.78
CA VAL A 14 -3.45 14.34 -7.60
C VAL A 14 -2.71 14.03 -8.91
N ASP A 15 -2.98 14.81 -9.95
CA ASP A 15 -2.23 14.78 -11.21
C ASP A 15 -0.87 15.49 -11.07
N GLU A 16 -0.06 15.50 -12.12
CA GLU A 16 1.24 16.19 -12.17
C GLU A 16 1.16 17.69 -11.87
N ARG A 17 0.02 18.32 -12.17
CA ARG A 17 -0.26 19.74 -11.92
C ARG A 17 -0.88 19.99 -10.55
N SER A 18 -0.83 19.00 -9.66
CA SER A 18 -1.38 19.03 -8.30
C SER A 18 -2.89 19.22 -8.24
N ARG A 19 -3.63 18.90 -9.32
CA ARG A 19 -5.09 18.91 -9.33
C ARG A 19 -5.60 17.59 -8.79
N VAL A 20 -6.60 17.65 -7.94
CA VAL A 20 -7.19 16.45 -7.33
C VAL A 20 -7.93 15.64 -8.38
N ILE A 21 -7.48 14.40 -8.58
CA ILE A 21 -8.13 13.40 -9.43
C ILE A 21 -9.28 12.76 -8.64
N ARG A 22 -9.00 12.29 -7.42
CA ARG A 22 -9.98 11.58 -6.58
C ARG A 22 -9.59 11.58 -5.11
N ARG A 23 -10.59 11.37 -4.24
CA ARG A 23 -10.41 11.16 -2.80
C ARG A 23 -11.19 9.94 -2.34
N TRP A 24 -10.61 9.20 -1.40
CA TRP A 24 -11.28 8.13 -0.68
C TRP A 24 -11.23 8.41 0.82
N PRO A 25 -12.37 8.43 1.52
CA PRO A 25 -12.39 8.66 2.96
C PRO A 25 -11.60 7.57 3.69
N GLY A 26 -11.02 7.90 4.84
CA GLY A 26 -10.38 6.90 5.70
C GLY A 26 -11.40 5.89 6.22
N SER A 27 -10.94 4.67 6.51
CA SER A 27 -11.74 3.65 7.18
C SER A 27 -11.85 3.94 8.68
N THR A 28 -13.05 3.75 9.23
CA THR A 28 -13.28 3.71 10.68
C THR A 28 -12.74 2.43 11.32
N ARG A 29 -12.52 1.38 10.53
CA ARG A 29 -11.88 0.11 10.92
C ARG A 29 -10.73 -0.17 9.95
N PRO A 30 -9.57 0.48 10.13
CA PRO A 30 -8.46 0.33 9.21
C PRO A 30 -7.86 -1.08 9.28
N ALA A 31 -7.41 -1.60 8.14
CA ALA A 31 -6.65 -2.85 8.09
C ALA A 31 -5.31 -2.66 8.82
N ARG A 32 -4.99 -3.56 9.75
CA ARG A 32 -3.78 -3.50 10.56
C ARG A 32 -3.06 -4.84 10.55
N VAL A 33 -1.74 -4.76 10.45
CA VAL A 33 -0.82 -5.86 10.71
C VAL A 33 -0.08 -5.49 11.99
N GLU A 34 -0.06 -6.40 12.95
CA GLU A 34 0.75 -6.26 14.16
C GLU A 34 2.11 -6.92 13.91
N ALA A 35 3.15 -6.31 14.46
CA ALA A 35 4.51 -6.84 14.38
C ALA A 35 5.00 -7.11 15.80
N VAL A 36 5.34 -8.37 16.08
CA VAL A 36 5.93 -8.81 17.34
C VAL A 36 7.42 -9.00 17.12
N ARG A 37 8.23 -8.34 17.95
CA ARG A 37 9.69 -8.49 17.92
C ARG A 37 10.11 -9.52 18.95
N VAL A 38 10.79 -10.56 18.48
CA VAL A 38 11.25 -11.68 19.31
C VAL A 38 12.77 -11.67 19.32
N PRO A 39 13.43 -11.53 20.49
CA PRO A 39 14.87 -11.69 20.60
C PRO A 39 15.28 -13.10 20.13
N VAL A 40 16.28 -13.17 19.26
CA VAL A 40 16.74 -14.46 18.68
C VAL A 40 17.78 -15.14 19.58
N GLY A 41 18.32 -14.43 20.57
CA GLY A 41 19.39 -14.94 21.44
C GLY A 41 20.74 -15.09 20.72
N LEU A 42 20.88 -14.47 19.55
CA LEU A 42 22.11 -14.44 18.74
C LEU A 42 22.56 -13.00 18.53
N GLU A 43 23.85 -12.82 18.26
CA GLU A 43 24.45 -11.54 17.93
C GLU A 43 25.35 -11.65 16.70
N VAL A 44 25.43 -10.58 15.91
CA VAL A 44 26.39 -10.45 14.80
C VAL A 44 27.26 -9.24 15.07
N ALA A 45 28.58 -9.43 15.15
CA ALA A 45 29.54 -8.37 15.50
C ALA A 45 29.20 -7.62 16.80
N GLY A 46 28.67 -8.32 17.81
CA GLY A 46 28.25 -7.74 19.09
C GLY A 46 26.92 -6.97 19.04
N VAL A 47 26.16 -7.10 17.95
CA VAL A 47 24.83 -6.49 17.79
C VAL A 47 23.75 -7.57 17.96
N PRO A 48 22.79 -7.42 18.89
CA PRO A 48 21.75 -8.42 19.12
C PRO A 48 20.77 -8.50 17.95
N LEU A 49 20.43 -9.72 17.57
CA LEU A 49 19.46 -10.01 16.53
C LEU A 49 18.05 -10.13 17.12
N VAL A 50 17.10 -9.49 16.44
CA VAL A 50 15.65 -9.62 16.68
C VAL A 50 14.97 -10.14 15.43
N ALA A 51 14.09 -11.12 15.58
CA ALA A 51 13.15 -11.52 14.54
C ALA A 51 11.89 -10.66 14.66
N GLU A 52 11.25 -10.40 13.53
CA GLU A 52 9.95 -9.71 13.48
C GLU A 52 8.91 -10.66 12.88
N GLU A 53 7.95 -11.07 13.70
CA GLU A 53 6.80 -11.86 13.28
C GLU A 53 5.62 -10.92 13.03
N ARG A 54 4.95 -11.08 11.89
CA ARG A 54 3.81 -10.23 11.51
C ARG A 54 2.53 -11.04 11.52
N THR A 55 1.46 -10.47 12.09
CA THR A 55 0.12 -11.05 11.98
C THR A 55 -0.45 -10.82 10.58
N ARG A 56 -1.53 -11.54 10.23
CA ARG A 56 -2.34 -11.20 9.07
C ARG A 56 -3.28 -10.04 9.41
N ALA A 57 -3.55 -9.19 8.42
CA ALA A 57 -4.61 -8.21 8.53
C ALA A 57 -5.97 -8.89 8.32
N ASP A 58 -6.98 -8.41 9.04
CA ASP A 58 -8.38 -8.71 8.73
C ASP A 58 -8.78 -7.88 7.50
N LEU A 59 -8.99 -8.57 6.38
CA LEU A 59 -9.33 -7.96 5.10
C LEU A 59 -10.64 -8.56 4.60
N PRO A 60 -11.51 -7.75 3.96
CA PRO A 60 -12.64 -8.29 3.23
C PRO A 60 -12.18 -9.30 2.17
N GLU A 61 -13.03 -10.30 1.91
CA GLU A 61 -12.83 -11.28 0.85
C GLU A 61 -12.68 -10.59 -0.52
N PRO A 62 -11.77 -11.08 -1.39
CA PRO A 62 -11.62 -10.56 -2.74
C PRO A 62 -12.94 -10.64 -3.51
N GLN A 63 -13.30 -9.56 -4.20
CA GLN A 63 -14.50 -9.46 -5.03
C GLN A 63 -14.15 -8.92 -6.39
N GLU A 64 -14.76 -9.47 -7.45
CA GLU A 64 -14.49 -9.05 -8.81
C GLU A 64 -14.81 -7.55 -8.99
N GLY A 65 -13.85 -6.82 -9.55
CA GLY A 65 -13.99 -5.38 -9.80
C GLY A 65 -13.90 -4.49 -8.55
N VAL A 66 -13.57 -5.03 -7.37
CA VAL A 66 -13.32 -4.29 -6.13
C VAL A 66 -11.82 -4.24 -5.83
N TRP A 67 -11.34 -3.06 -5.43
CA TRP A 67 -9.95 -2.83 -5.02
C TRP A 67 -9.90 -2.22 -3.62
N PHE A 68 -8.88 -2.59 -2.85
CA PHE A 68 -8.70 -2.10 -1.48
C PHE A 68 -7.41 -1.29 -1.35
N ILE A 69 -7.51 -0.04 -0.91
CA ILE A 69 -6.35 0.77 -0.58
C ILE A 69 -5.85 0.38 0.82
N VAL A 70 -4.58 -0.01 0.92
CA VAL A 70 -3.94 -0.50 2.15
C VAL A 70 -2.50 0.05 2.26
N SER A 71 -1.82 -0.23 3.37
CA SER A 71 -0.38 0.05 3.50
C SER A 71 0.47 -1.05 2.86
N SER A 72 1.75 -0.73 2.58
CA SER A 72 2.72 -1.71 2.08
C SER A 72 2.95 -2.89 3.03
N VAL A 73 2.81 -2.67 4.33
CA VAL A 73 2.93 -3.72 5.35
C VAL A 73 1.80 -4.74 5.22
N VAL A 74 0.57 -4.29 4.97
CA VAL A 74 -0.58 -5.17 4.71
C VAL A 74 -0.35 -6.00 3.44
N VAL A 75 0.15 -5.39 2.36
CA VAL A 75 0.50 -6.14 1.14
C VAL A 75 1.58 -7.19 1.42
N SER A 76 2.59 -6.86 2.21
CA SER A 76 3.67 -7.80 2.56
C SER A 76 3.17 -8.99 3.39
N ALA A 77 2.14 -8.80 4.21
CA ALA A 77 1.48 -9.86 4.98
C ALA A 77 0.48 -10.70 4.15
N HIS A 78 0.13 -10.23 2.94
CA HIS A 78 -0.83 -10.87 2.05
C HIS A 78 -0.28 -10.99 0.61
N PRO A 79 0.85 -11.69 0.39
CA PRO A 79 1.49 -11.82 -0.92
C PRO A 79 0.63 -12.58 -1.95
N GLU A 80 -0.42 -13.27 -1.52
CA GLU A 80 -1.41 -13.94 -2.36
C GLU A 80 -2.43 -12.97 -3.00
N ARG A 81 -2.68 -11.81 -2.37
CA ARG A 81 -3.73 -10.88 -2.81
C ARG A 81 -3.34 -10.16 -4.09
N ARG A 82 -4.33 -9.84 -4.92
CA ARG A 82 -4.15 -9.23 -6.26
C ARG A 82 -5.01 -7.99 -6.49
N ASP A 83 -5.77 -7.61 -5.48
CA ASP A 83 -6.79 -6.56 -5.45
C ASP A 83 -6.43 -5.43 -4.48
N LEU A 84 -5.17 -5.35 -4.03
CA LEU A 84 -4.70 -4.33 -3.10
C LEU A 84 -3.95 -3.21 -3.83
N LEU A 85 -4.17 -1.98 -3.38
CA LEU A 85 -3.54 -0.75 -3.86
C LEU A 85 -2.74 -0.10 -2.73
N VAL A 86 -1.50 0.27 -3.00
CA VAL A 86 -0.65 1.01 -2.05
C VAL A 86 -0.40 2.41 -2.60
N PRO A 87 -0.76 3.48 -1.86
CA PRO A 87 -0.42 4.85 -2.25
C PRO A 87 1.08 4.99 -2.53
N SER A 88 1.43 5.58 -3.68
CA SER A 88 2.81 5.76 -4.14
C SER A 88 3.00 7.14 -4.77
N ASP A 89 4.26 7.56 -4.90
CA ASP A 89 4.63 8.92 -5.29
C ASP A 89 3.94 9.94 -4.36
N LEU A 90 4.33 9.90 -3.09
CA LEU A 90 3.70 10.64 -2.00
C LEU A 90 4.05 12.13 -2.10
N VAL A 91 3.02 12.97 -2.10
CA VAL A 91 3.14 14.42 -2.01
C VAL A 91 3.09 14.81 -0.54
N ARG A 92 4.10 15.57 -0.10
CA ARG A 92 4.22 16.05 1.27
C ARG A 92 4.13 17.58 1.31
N ASP A 93 3.60 18.10 2.40
CA ASP A 93 3.64 19.54 2.67
C ASP A 93 5.02 20.00 3.19
N GLY A 94 5.15 21.30 3.48
CA GLY A 94 6.39 21.88 4.00
C GLY A 94 6.82 21.36 5.38
N SER A 95 5.95 20.64 6.10
CA SER A 95 6.26 19.98 7.37
C SER A 95 6.62 18.49 7.21
N GLY A 96 6.58 17.98 5.98
CA GLY A 96 6.88 16.59 5.66
C GLY A 96 5.70 15.63 5.83
N VAL A 97 4.49 16.14 6.14
CA VAL A 97 3.26 15.35 6.28
C VAL A 97 2.73 14.99 4.89
N VAL A 98 2.32 13.74 4.71
CA VAL A 98 1.74 13.26 3.44
C VAL A 98 0.33 13.83 3.27
N THR A 99 0.11 14.61 2.22
CA THR A 99 -1.18 15.26 1.92
C THR A 99 -1.88 14.65 0.71
N ALA A 100 -1.14 14.03 -0.20
CA ALA A 100 -1.66 13.33 -1.37
C ALA A 100 -0.67 12.29 -1.89
N CYS A 101 -1.05 11.56 -2.93
CA CYS A 101 -0.17 10.71 -3.72
C CYS A 101 -0.48 10.89 -5.22
N ARG A 102 0.42 10.51 -6.11
CA ARG A 102 0.18 10.61 -7.57
C ARG A 102 -0.17 9.28 -8.22
N SER A 103 0.18 8.17 -7.58
CA SER A 103 -0.03 6.83 -8.15
C SER A 103 -0.36 5.80 -7.08
N PHE A 104 -0.72 4.59 -7.54
CA PHE A 104 -0.82 3.40 -6.71
C PHE A 104 0.10 2.31 -7.24
N VAL A 105 0.70 1.54 -6.33
CA VAL A 105 1.32 0.25 -6.66
C VAL A 105 0.28 -0.85 -6.42
N VAL A 106 0.14 -1.76 -7.38
CA VAL A 106 -0.76 -2.92 -7.28
C VAL A 106 -0.07 -4.10 -6.59
N SER A 107 -0.79 -4.87 -5.79
CA SER A 107 -0.27 -6.13 -5.24
C SER A 107 -0.24 -7.22 -6.31
N GLY A 108 0.95 -7.75 -6.63
CA GLY A 108 1.14 -8.86 -7.57
C GLY A 108 1.84 -8.50 -8.88
N ALA A 109 2.26 -9.51 -9.64
CA ALA A 109 2.98 -9.34 -10.90
C ALA A 109 2.05 -8.83 -12.03
N LEU A 110 2.53 -7.86 -12.82
CA LEU A 110 1.83 -7.20 -13.93
C LEU A 110 1.24 -8.16 -14.99
N GLY A 111 1.75 -9.39 -15.09
CA GLY A 111 1.45 -10.31 -16.19
C GLY A 111 0.02 -10.83 -16.31
N ARG A 112 -0.91 -10.52 -15.38
CA ARG A 112 -2.29 -11.06 -15.41
C ARG A 112 -3.40 -10.04 -15.17
N LEU A 113 -3.08 -8.76 -14.99
CA LEU A 113 -4.10 -7.75 -14.69
C LEU A 113 -4.95 -7.33 -15.90
N GLY A 114 -4.66 -7.80 -17.12
CA GLY A 114 -5.31 -7.32 -18.36
C GLY A 114 -5.04 -5.84 -18.66
N LEU A 115 -4.42 -5.12 -17.71
CA LEU A 115 -3.88 -3.78 -17.83
C LEU A 115 -2.59 -3.90 -18.64
N ARG A 116 -2.69 -3.65 -19.95
CA ARG A 116 -1.48 -3.33 -20.71
C ARG A 116 -0.88 -2.07 -20.09
N PRO A 117 0.44 -1.98 -19.89
CA PRO A 117 1.09 -0.71 -19.65
C PRO A 117 0.56 0.26 -20.72
N ARG A 118 0.04 1.43 -20.32
CA ARG A 118 -0.08 2.52 -21.30
C ARG A 118 1.32 2.70 -21.84
N ASP A 119 1.46 2.58 -23.16
CA ASP A 119 2.74 2.54 -23.86
C ASP A 119 3.73 3.46 -23.15
N ALA A 120 4.71 2.83 -22.50
CA ALA A 120 5.83 3.57 -21.96
C ALA A 120 6.53 4.12 -23.18
N GLU A 121 6.22 5.37 -23.54
CA GLU A 121 7.01 6.13 -24.49
C GLU A 121 8.45 6.05 -23.96
N ALA A 122 9.26 5.28 -24.67
CA ALA A 122 10.69 5.28 -24.48
C ALA A 122 11.15 6.71 -24.71
N VAL A 123 11.53 7.37 -23.61
CA VAL A 123 12.27 8.63 -23.69
C VAL A 123 13.62 8.29 -24.35
N PRO A 124 14.00 8.98 -25.44
CA PRO A 124 15.19 8.66 -26.23
C PRO A 124 16.50 8.83 -25.46
#